data_AF-A0A8H9WQ18-F1
#
_entry.id   AF-A0A8H9WQ18-F1
#
_cell.length_a   1.000
_cell.length_b   1.000
_cell.length_c   1.000
_cell.angle_alpha   90.00
_cell.angle_beta   90.00
_cell.angle_gamma   90.00
#
_symmetry.space_group_name_H-M   'P 1'
#
loop_
_entity.id
_entity.type
_entity.pdbx_description
1 polymer ?
#
loop_
_entity_poly.entity_id
_entity_poly.type
_entity_poly.pdbx_seq_one_letter_code
_entity_poly.pdbx_strand_id
1 'polypeptide(L)' 'MASIKGTFDTISGLVGTITDLALRLIVALLVVDVLFPASSEISENIGRLVGQFGDNGLAGLIAILLFLLLYKNR' A
#
# COMPACT_ATOMS: atom_id res chain seq x y z
N MET A 1 -1.98 11.74 -34.17
CA MET A 1 -1.22 10.50 -33.90
C MET A 1 -1.08 10.38 -32.40
N ALA A 2 -1.76 9.44 -31.76
CA ALA A 2 -1.56 9.19 -30.33
C ALA A 2 -0.13 8.69 -30.16
N SER A 3 0.72 9.46 -29.49
CA SER A 3 2.05 8.99 -29.13
C SER A 3 1.89 7.90 -28.07
N ILE A 4 2.77 6.90 -28.08
CA ILE A 4 2.79 5.85 -27.06
C ILE A 4 2.81 6.48 -25.65
N LYS A 5 3.52 7.60 -25.48
CA LYS A 5 3.50 8.41 -24.24
C LYS A 5 2.08 8.84 -23.85
N GLY A 6 1.31 9.42 -24.76
CA GLY A 6 -0.07 9.85 -24.46
C GLY A 6 -1.00 8.71 -24.03
N THR A 7 -0.80 7.50 -24.58
CA THR A 7 -1.54 6.31 -24.14
C THR A 7 -1.13 5.87 -22.73
N PHE A 8 0.18 5.86 -22.42
CA PHE A 8 0.67 5.55 -21.07
C PHE A 8 0.24 6.60 -20.02
N ASP A 9 0.23 7.88 -20.39
CA ASP A 9 -0.24 8.97 -19.51
C ASP A 9 -1.73 8.83 -19.20
N THR A 10 -2.53 8.44 -20.20
CA THR A 10 -3.97 8.18 -20.00
C THR A 10 -4.21 6.97 -19.10
N ILE A 11 -3.50 5.86 -19.35
CA ILE A 11 -3.64 4.64 -18.54
C ILE A 11 -3.18 4.88 -17.10
N SER A 12 -2.04 5.55 -16.91
CA SER A 12 -1.56 5.88 -15.56
C SER A 12 -2.51 6.82 -14.81
N GLY A 13 -3.10 7.80 -15.51
CA GLY A 13 -4.15 8.67 -14.93
C GLY A 13 -5.40 7.90 -14.51
N LEU A 14 -5.84 6.92 -15.31
CA LEU A 14 -6.96 6.04 -14.97
C LEU A 14 -6.65 5.15 -13.76
N VAL A 15 -5.46 4.54 -13.73
CA VAL A 15 -5.00 3.73 -12.60
C VAL A 15 -4.95 4.57 -11.32
N GLY A 16 -4.43 5.79 -11.40
CA GLY A 16 -4.42 6.72 -10.26
C GLY A 16 -5.82 7.02 -9.73
N THR A 17 -6.76 7.29 -10.63
CA THR A 17 -8.17 7.59 -10.27
C THR A 17 -8.86 6.39 -9.63
N ILE A 18 -8.67 5.19 -10.18
CA ILE A 18 -9.24 3.95 -9.63
C ILE A 18 -8.64 3.67 -8.24
N THR A 19 -7.34 3.89 -8.08
CA THR A 19 -6.64 3.68 -6.80
C THR A 19 -7.14 4.65 -5.73
N ASP A 20 -7.31 5.94 -6.05
CA ASP A 20 -7.86 6.92 -5.11
C ASP A 20 -9.29 6.56 -4.68
N LEU A 21 -10.15 6.17 -5.63
CA LEU A 21 -11.49 5.71 -5.32
C LEU A 21 -11.48 4.46 -4.41
N ALA A 22 -10.64 3.47 -4.74
CA ALA A 22 -10.52 2.25 -3.95
C ALA A 22 -10.05 2.55 -2.51
N LEU A 23 -9.06 3.42 -2.34
CA LEU A 23 -8.58 3.82 -1.01
C LEU A 23 -9.68 4.50 -0.19
N ARG A 24 -10.45 5.42 -0.80
CA ARG A 24 -11.57 6.07 -0.11
C ARG A 24 -12.65 5.09 0.31
N LEU A 25 -12.97 4.11 -0.55
CA LEU A 25 -13.94 3.06 -0.24
C LEU A 25 -13.43 2.15 0.89
N ILE A 26 -12.17 1.74 0.86
CA ILE A 26 -11.56 0.93 1.93
C ILE A 26 -11.66 1.66 3.28
N VAL A 27 -11.33 2.96 3.31
CA VAL A 27 -11.43 3.77 4.54
C VAL A 27 -12.87 3.89 5.01
N ALA A 28 -13.83 4.15 4.10
CA ALA A 28 -15.24 4.24 4.46
C ALA A 28 -15.77 2.93 5.03
N LEU A 29 -15.43 1.80 4.41
CA LEU A 29 -15.83 0.48 4.87
C LEU A 29 -15.15 0.11 6.18
N LEU A 30 -13.90 0.49 6.40
CA LEU A 30 -13.21 0.32 7.68
C LEU A 30 -13.92 1.08 8.80
N VAL A 31 -14.37 2.31 8.55
CA VAL A 31 -15.14 3.09 9.54
C VAL A 31 -16.46 2.40 9.86
N VAL A 32 -17.18 1.90 8.84
CA VAL A 32 -18.42 1.13 9.05
C VAL A 32 -18.15 -0.13 9.87
N ASP A 33 -17.07 -0.84 9.59
CA ASP A 33 -16.69 -2.07 10.28
C ASP A 33 -16.36 -1.85 11.76
N VAL A 34 -15.72 -0.72 12.08
CA VAL A 34 -15.42 -0.33 13.46
C VAL A 34 -16.70 0.05 14.22
N LEU A 35 -17.64 0.75 13.57
CA LEU A 35 -18.90 1.17 14.20
C LEU A 35 -19.92 0.03 14.32
N PHE A 36 -19.88 -0.92 13.39
CA PHE A 36 -20.72 -2.11 13.33
C PHE A 36 -19.82 -3.35 13.20
N PRO A 37 -19.32 -3.87 14.33
CA PRO A 37 -18.40 -5.00 14.34
C PRO A 37 -18.95 -6.21 13.58
N ALA A 38 -18.09 -6.87 12.80
CA ALA A 38 -18.42 -8.00 11.93
C ALA A 38 -19.40 -7.70 10.77
N SER A 39 -19.60 -6.41 10.43
CA SER A 39 -20.32 -6.03 9.21
C SER A 39 -19.49 -6.24 7.94
N SER A 40 -18.17 -6.23 8.08
CA SER A 40 -17.22 -6.64 7.04
C SER A 40 -16.02 -7.36 7.66
N GLU A 41 -15.17 -7.98 6.84
CA GLU A 41 -13.88 -8.56 7.29
C GLU A 41 -12.72 -7.58 7.03
N ILE A 42 -12.99 -6.29 6.84
CA ILE A 42 -12.01 -5.33 6.34
C ILE A 42 -11.01 -4.93 7.42
N SER A 43 -11.47 -4.74 8.67
CA SER A 43 -10.56 -4.48 9.79
C SER A 43 -9.57 -5.62 10.04
N GLU A 44 -10.01 -6.87 9.95
CA GLU A 44 -9.13 -8.05 10.06
C GLU A 44 -8.13 -8.10 8.89
N ASN A 45 -8.62 -7.94 7.66
CA ASN A 45 -7.77 -7.94 6.47
C ASN A 45 -6.68 -6.86 6.52
N ILE A 46 -7.03 -5.64 6.95
CA ILE A 46 -6.06 -4.55 7.14
C ILE A 46 -5.11 -4.87 8.28
N GLY A 47 -5.59 -5.44 9.39
CA GLY A 47 -4.76 -5.88 10.51
C GLY A 47 -3.70 -6.89 10.09
N ARG A 48 -4.06 -7.88 9.26
CA ARG A 48 -3.12 -8.87 8.70
C ARG A 48 -2.11 -8.23 7.76
N LEU A 49 -2.55 -7.31 6.89
CA LEU A 49 -1.67 -6.56 5.99
C LEU A 49 -0.64 -5.74 6.79
N VAL A 50 -1.09 -4.95 7.76
CA VAL A 50 -0.21 -4.13 8.61
C VAL A 50 0.70 -5.02 9.48
N GLY A 51 0.19 -6.15 9.97
CA GLY A 51 0.97 -7.15 10.70
C GLY A 51 2.14 -7.69 9.86
N GLN A 52 1.90 -8.05 8.59
CA GLN A 52 2.95 -8.49 7.68
C GLN A 52 4.03 -7.41 7.45
N PHE A 53 3.64 -6.13 7.40
CA PHE A 53 4.60 -5.03 7.35
C PHE A 53 5.39 -4.85 8.64
N GLY A 54 4.78 -5.09 9.81
CA GLY A 54 5.49 -5.08 11.10
C GLY A 54 6.50 -6.22 11.21
N ASP A 55 6.05 -7.44 10.94
CA ASP A 55 6.84 -8.66 11.08
C ASP A 55 8.02 -8.71 10.09
N ASN A 56 7.78 -8.32 8.83
CA ASN A 56 8.83 -8.29 7.81
C ASN A 56 9.57 -6.94 7.74
N GLY A 57 9.00 -5.88 8.33
CA GLY A 57 9.58 -4.54 8.31
C GLY A 57 10.90 -4.46 9.07
N LEU A 58 11.02 -5.19 10.19
CA LEU A 58 12.27 -5.30 10.92
C LEU A 58 13.39 -5.90 10.05
N ALA A 59 13.07 -6.92 9.25
CA ALA A 59 14.03 -7.52 8.33
C ALA A 59 14.49 -6.51 7.26
N GLY A 60 13.57 -5.68 6.76
CA GLY A 60 13.90 -4.57 5.84
C GLY A 60 14.81 -3.53 6.47
N LEU A 61 14.56 -3.13 7.71
CA LEU A 61 15.42 -2.20 8.45
C LEU A 61 16.81 -2.78 8.69
N ILE A 62 16.90 -4.06 9.07
CA ILE A 62 18.18 -4.77 9.25
C ILE A 62 18.94 -4.81 7.91
N ALA A 63 18.27 -5.10 6.80
CA ALA A 63 18.90 -5.13 5.48
C ALA A 63 19.48 -3.76 5.09
N ILE A 64 18.76 -2.67 5.34
CA ILE A 64 19.25 -1.29 5.09
C ILE A 64 20.45 -0.97 5.98
N LEU A 65 20.43 -1.39 7.25
CA LEU A 65 21.51 -1.16 8.20
C LEU A 65 22.79 -1.90 7.78
N LEU A 66 22.66 -3.16 7.36
CA LEU A 66 23.76 -3.95 6.81
C LEU A 66 24.33 -3.33 5.54
N PHE A 67 23.46 -2.84 4.64
CA PHE A 67 23.88 -2.11 3.44
C PHE A 67 24.67 -0.84 3.77
N LEU A 68 24.19 -0.03 4.74
CA LEU A 68 24.90 1.17 5.19
C LEU A 68 26.26 0.85 5.82
N LEU A 69 26.36 -0.21 6.61
CA LEU A 69 27.63 -0.65 7.21
C LEU A 69 28.61 -1.12 6.13
N LEU A 70 28.14 -1.86 5.12
CA LEU A 70 28.97 -2.28 3.99
C LEU A 70 29.46 -1.08 3.16
N TYR A 71 28.60 -0.08 2.97
CA TYR A 71 28.95 1.13 2.23
C TYR A 71 29.94 2.03 2.99
N LYS A 72 29.79 2.17 4.32
CA LYS A 72 30.69 2.99 5.15
C LYS A 72 32.09 2.39 5.31
N ASN A 73 32.23 1.09 5.15
CA ASN A 73 33.52 0.38 5.22
C ASN A 73 34.28 0.34 3.87
N ARG A 74 33.79 1.06 2.87
CA ARG A 74 34.44 1.37 1.58
C ARG A 74 34.75 2.86 1.52
#